data_AF-A0A0R2MAU0-F1
#
_entry.id   AF-A0A0R2MAU0-F1
#
_cell.length_a   1.000
_cell.length_b   1.000
_cell.length_c   1.000
_cell.angle_alpha   90.00
_cell.angle_beta   90.00
_cell.angle_gamma   90.00
#
_symmetry.space_group_name_H-M   'P 1'
#
loop_
_entity.id
_entity.type
_entity.pdbx_description
1 polymer ?
#
loop_
_entity_poly.entity_id
_entity_poly.type
_entity_poly.pdbx_seq_one_letter_code
_entity_poly.pdbx_strand_id
1 'polypeptide(L)'
;MNLVLGPYMHRSNTTETPKLSMYTALERIDAAIQLIKQTGLTGLTNSTATLGLNLTHLIGANVIVTNDPRNFSIIVQDHQATFTLTGCLIQDTFHNIVNPLKPRYLISLNRQLIDNSDDLIETIYNQL
;
A
#
# COMPACT_ATOMS: atom_id res chain seq x y z
N MET A 1 -5.88 -2.01 -15.46
CA MET A 1 -4.46 -1.72 -15.17
C MET A 1 -4.39 -0.26 -14.79
N ASN A 2 -4.14 0.04 -13.51
CA ASN A 2 -3.92 1.39 -13.03
C ASN A 2 -2.47 1.48 -12.55
N LEU A 3 -1.69 2.36 -13.16
CA LEU A 3 -0.28 2.58 -12.84
C LEU A 3 -0.18 3.90 -12.09
N VAL A 4 0.27 3.85 -10.84
CA VAL A 4 0.58 5.05 -10.08
C VAL A 4 2.09 5.16 -9.99
N LEU A 5 2.62 6.24 -10.56
CA LEU A 5 4.03 6.60 -10.50
C LEU A 5 4.25 7.49 -9.27
N GLY A 6 5.12 7.07 -8.36
CA GLY A 6 5.57 7.88 -7.24
C GLY A 6 6.36 9.11 -7.70
N PRO A 7 6.51 10.15 -6.86
CA PRO A 7 7.28 11.34 -7.23
C PRO A 7 8.72 10.95 -7.54
N TYR A 8 9.17 11.30 -8.74
CA TYR A 8 10.58 11.24 -9.12
C TYR A 8 11.34 12.26 -8.27
N MET A 9 11.99 11.79 -7.19
CA MET A 9 12.81 12.61 -6.31
C MET A 9 14.07 13.08 -7.06
N HIS A 10 13.93 14.09 -7.90
CA HIS A 10 15.05 14.91 -8.31
C HIS A 10 15.41 15.76 -7.08
N ARG A 11 16.59 15.53 -6.48
CA ARG A 11 17.15 16.40 -5.43
C ARG A 11 17.45 17.79 -6.01
N SER A 12 16.42 18.59 -6.23
CA SER A 12 16.56 20.03 -6.38
C SER A 12 16.34 20.65 -5.00
N ASN A 13 17.42 21.13 -4.41
CA ASN A 13 17.36 22.04 -3.27
C ASN A 13 16.31 23.14 -3.55
N THR A 14 15.58 23.52 -2.50
CA THR A 14 14.65 24.67 -2.39
C THR A 14 13.25 24.51 -3.00
N THR A 15 12.28 24.02 -2.22
CA THR A 15 11.01 24.72 -1.91
C THR A 15 10.22 23.94 -0.86
N GLU A 16 9.65 24.66 0.10
CA GLU A 16 8.88 24.14 1.23
C GLU A 16 7.57 23.48 0.76
N THR A 17 7.64 22.21 0.35
CA THR A 17 6.46 21.34 0.36
C THR A 17 6.06 21.14 1.81
N PRO A 18 4.77 21.28 2.19
CA PRO A 18 4.34 21.05 3.56
C PRO A 18 4.81 19.65 3.96
N LYS A 19 5.70 19.58 4.96
CA LYS A 19 6.24 18.31 5.45
C LYS A 19 5.06 17.44 5.87
N LEU A 20 4.65 16.52 5.02
CA LEU A 20 3.68 15.51 5.39
C LEU A 20 4.29 14.79 6.60
N SER A 21 3.66 14.93 7.76
CA SER A 21 4.19 14.29 8.96
C SER A 21 4.16 12.78 8.77
N MET A 22 5.17 12.06 9.28
CA MET A 22 5.19 10.58 9.21
C MET A 22 3.89 10.00 9.77
N TYR A 23 3.37 10.59 10.85
CA TYR A 23 2.10 10.22 11.45
C TYR A 23 0.92 10.33 10.46
N THR A 24 0.80 11.46 9.75
CA THR A 24 -0.27 11.65 8.75
C THR A 24 -0.13 10.68 7.57
N ALA A 25 1.10 10.32 7.20
CA ALA A 25 1.33 9.34 6.14
C ALA A 25 0.88 7.93 6.57
N LEU A 26 1.21 7.51 7.80
CA LEU A 26 0.78 6.24 8.38
C LEU A 26 -0.75 6.18 8.52
N GLU A 27 -1.37 7.23 9.04
CA GLU A 27 -2.84 7.32 9.18
C GLU A 27 -3.56 7.17 7.81
N ARG A 28 -3.01 7.78 6.76
CA ARG A 28 -3.54 7.65 5.39
C ARG A 28 -3.36 6.25 4.83
N ILE A 29 -2.26 5.56 5.17
CA ILE A 29 -2.05 4.16 4.80
C ILE A 29 -3.04 3.27 5.55
N ASP A 30 -3.26 3.48 6.85
CA ASP A 30 -4.23 2.73 7.63
C ASP A 30 -5.64 2.91 7.09
N ALA A 31 -6.05 4.14 6.79
CA ALA A 31 -7.35 4.41 6.17
C ALA A 31 -7.50 3.70 4.82
N ALA A 32 -6.44 3.67 4.02
CA ALA A 32 -6.41 2.93 2.76
C ALA A 32 -6.54 1.41 2.98
N ILE A 33 -5.80 0.83 3.93
CA ILE A 33 -5.89 -0.59 4.29
C ILE A 33 -7.31 -0.93 4.75
N GLN A 34 -7.93 -0.10 5.60
CA GLN A 34 -9.29 -0.31 6.05
C GLN A 34 -10.31 -0.25 4.90
N LEU A 35 -10.16 0.72 3.98
CA LEU A 35 -11.01 0.81 2.80
C LEU A 35 -10.91 -0.45 1.93
N ILE A 36 -9.69 -0.96 1.72
CA ILE A 36 -9.44 -2.21 0.99
C ILE A 36 -10.11 -3.38 1.69
N LYS A 37 -9.96 -3.51 3.02
CA LYS A 37 -10.58 -4.59 3.81
C LYS A 37 -12.11 -4.55 3.75
N GLN A 38 -12.72 -3.39 3.57
CA GLN A 38 -14.18 -3.25 3.51
C GLN A 38 -14.75 -3.42 2.09
N THR A 39 -14.01 -3.04 1.06
CA THR A 39 -14.54 -2.92 -0.31
C THR A 39 -13.79 -3.78 -1.34
N GLY A 40 -12.75 -4.50 -0.92
CA GLY A 40 -11.97 -5.39 -1.74
C GLY A 40 -11.27 -4.67 -2.90
N LEU A 41 -11.48 -5.16 -4.12
CA LEU A 41 -10.81 -4.66 -5.33
C LEU A 41 -11.10 -3.16 -5.60
N THR A 42 -12.31 -2.70 -5.31
CA THR A 42 -12.68 -1.29 -5.50
C THR A 42 -11.87 -0.39 -4.58
N GLY A 43 -11.75 -0.78 -3.30
CA GLY A 43 -10.91 -0.10 -2.33
C GLY A 43 -9.45 -0.11 -2.75
N LEU A 44 -8.93 -1.25 -3.20
CA LEU A 44 -7.56 -1.38 -3.67
C LEU A 44 -7.28 -0.41 -4.83
N THR A 45 -8.18 -0.34 -5.79
CA THR A 45 -8.07 0.58 -6.93
C THR A 45 -8.06 2.04 -6.48
N ASN A 46 -8.98 2.41 -5.58
CA ASN A 46 -9.07 3.79 -5.08
C ASN A 46 -7.89 4.17 -4.18
N SER A 47 -7.32 3.20 -3.47
CA SER A 47 -6.22 3.40 -2.52
C SER A 47 -4.83 3.27 -3.14
N THR A 48 -4.71 2.76 -4.37
CA THR A 48 -3.41 2.51 -5.03
C THR A 48 -2.56 3.79 -5.06
N ALA A 49 -3.16 4.93 -5.40
CA ALA A 49 -2.46 6.21 -5.46
C ALA A 49 -2.00 6.69 -4.07
N THR A 50 -2.89 6.59 -3.09
CA THR A 50 -2.59 6.94 -1.70
C THR A 50 -1.46 6.07 -1.15
N LEU A 51 -1.48 4.75 -1.37
CA LEU A 51 -0.42 3.86 -0.92
C LEU A 51 0.92 4.24 -1.56
N GLY A 52 0.98 4.39 -2.89
CA GLY A 52 2.24 4.72 -3.58
C GLY A 52 2.88 6.02 -3.10
N LEU A 53 2.08 7.10 -2.96
CA LEU A 53 2.58 8.40 -2.52
C LEU A 53 3.07 8.38 -1.06
N ASN A 54 2.29 7.81 -0.14
CA ASN A 54 2.67 7.80 1.29
C ASN A 54 3.83 6.84 1.54
N LEU A 55 3.89 5.69 0.88
CA LEU A 55 5.02 4.76 0.97
C LEU A 55 6.30 5.37 0.40
N THR A 56 6.22 6.07 -0.74
CA THR A 56 7.37 6.81 -1.29
C THR A 56 7.90 7.84 -0.30
N HIS A 57 6.99 8.56 0.38
CA HIS A 57 7.37 9.55 1.39
C HIS A 57 8.00 8.93 2.64
N LEU A 58 7.47 7.80 3.13
CA LEU A 58 7.95 7.15 4.35
C LEU A 58 9.28 6.41 4.14
N ILE A 59 9.42 5.70 3.03
CA ILE A 59 10.61 4.86 2.74
C ILE A 59 11.74 5.71 2.18
N GLY A 60 11.44 6.82 1.50
CA GLY A 60 12.43 7.64 0.81
C GLY A 60 12.94 7.03 -0.51
N ALA A 61 12.27 6.00 -1.01
CA ALA A 61 12.53 5.33 -2.29
C ALA A 61 11.30 5.44 -3.20
N ASN A 62 11.48 5.30 -4.51
CA ASN A 62 10.35 5.36 -5.44
C ASN A 62 9.49 4.10 -5.30
N VAL A 63 8.23 4.26 -4.89
CA VAL A 63 7.29 3.15 -4.72
C VAL A 63 6.21 3.21 -5.79
N ILE A 64 6.12 2.15 -6.58
CA ILE A 64 5.11 1.97 -7.61
C ILE A 64 4.16 0.88 -7.12
N VAL A 65 2.88 1.24 -6.98
CA VAL A 65 1.83 0.28 -6.64
C VAL A 65 1.02 0.01 -7.90
N THR A 66 0.86 -1.27 -8.22
CA THR A 66 0.06 -1.75 -9.34
C THR A 66 -0.93 -2.78 -8.85
N ASN A 67 -2.09 -2.85 -9.50
CA ASN A 67 -3.07 -3.88 -9.19
C ASN A 67 -3.68 -4.49 -10.44
N ASP A 68 -4.06 -5.75 -10.29
CA ASP A 68 -4.94 -6.51 -11.16
C ASP A 68 -6.21 -6.90 -10.35
N PRO A 69 -7.20 -7.59 -10.95
CA PRO A 69 -8.46 -7.90 -10.26
C PRO A 69 -8.34 -8.74 -8.98
N ARG A 70 -7.22 -9.42 -8.72
CA ARG A 70 -7.06 -10.32 -7.56
C ARG A 70 -5.77 -10.10 -6.77
N ASN A 71 -4.78 -9.52 -7.41
CA ASN A 71 -3.44 -9.32 -6.88
C ASN A 71 -3.03 -7.86 -7.01
N PHE A 72 -2.04 -7.48 -6.23
CA PHE A 72 -1.35 -6.23 -6.35
C PHE A 72 0.15 -6.45 -6.21
N SER A 73 0.93 -5.52 -6.75
CA SER A 73 2.37 -5.52 -6.58
C SER A 73 2.83 -4.16 -6.11
N ILE A 74 3.71 -4.16 -5.12
CA ILE A 74 4.43 -3.00 -4.63
C ILE A 74 5.88 -3.17 -5.11
N ILE A 75 6.29 -2.32 -6.02
CA ILE A 75 7.65 -2.28 -6.57
C ILE A 75 8.37 -1.13 -5.89
N VAL A 76 9.44 -1.44 -5.18
CA VAL A 76 10.27 -0.45 -4.51
C VAL A 76 11.58 -0.33 -5.29
N GLN A 77 11.85 0.88 -5.78
CA GLN A 77 13.07 1.22 -6.50
C GLN A 77 13.90 2.14 -5.62
N ASP A 78 14.90 1.58 -4.97
CA ASP A 78 15.94 2.32 -4.27
C ASP A 78 17.21 2.43 -5.12
N HIS A 79 18.12 3.32 -4.74
CA HIS A 79 19.38 3.57 -5.45
C HIS A 79 20.26 2.31 -5.59
N GLN A 80 20.13 1.34 -4.69
CA GLN A 80 20.96 0.13 -4.66
C GLN A 80 20.27 -1.10 -5.25
N ALA A 81 18.94 -1.21 -5.12
CA ALA A 81 18.20 -2.38 -5.54
C ALA A 81 16.75 -2.06 -5.91
N THR A 82 16.20 -2.88 -6.80
CA THR A 82 14.76 -2.93 -7.06
C THR A 82 14.23 -4.27 -6.62
N PHE A 83 13.21 -4.27 -5.77
CA PHE A 83 12.49 -5.47 -5.37
C PHE A 83 10.99 -5.30 -5.58
N THR A 84 10.30 -6.42 -5.67
CA THR A 84 8.85 -6.48 -5.91
C THR A 84 8.19 -7.35 -4.87
N LEU A 85 7.20 -6.80 -4.19
CA LEU A 85 6.34 -7.53 -3.26
C LEU A 85 4.99 -7.76 -3.93
N THR A 86 4.58 -9.01 -4.04
CA THR A 86 3.27 -9.37 -4.59
C THR A 86 2.32 -9.72 -3.46
N GLY A 87 1.13 -9.15 -3.51
CA GLY A 87 0.06 -9.38 -2.57
C GLY A 87 -1.25 -9.77 -3.24
N CYS A 88 -2.20 -10.26 -2.45
CA CYS A 88 -3.52 -10.64 -2.90
C CYS A 88 -4.59 -10.28 -1.86
N LEU A 89 -5.83 -10.15 -2.36
CA LEU A 89 -7.00 -9.97 -1.52
C LEU A 89 -7.64 -11.34 -1.24
N ILE A 90 -7.91 -11.62 0.02
CA ILE A 90 -8.49 -12.87 0.48
C ILE A 90 -9.86 -12.56 1.08
N GLN A 91 -10.92 -13.26 0.66
CA GLN A 91 -12.22 -13.11 1.30
C GLN A 91 -12.19 -13.74 2.69
N ASP A 92 -12.55 -12.98 3.72
CA ASP A 92 -12.68 -13.48 5.09
C ASP A 92 -13.94 -14.37 5.17
N THR A 93 -13.77 -15.65 4.83
CA THR A 93 -14.88 -16.58 4.61
C THR A 93 -15.73 -16.74 5.87
N PHE A 94 -15.10 -16.85 7.04
CA PHE A 94 -15.83 -16.98 8.30
C PHE A 94 -16.60 -15.70 8.64
N HIS A 95 -15.97 -14.53 8.50
CA HIS A 95 -16.66 -13.26 8.73
C HIS A 95 -17.84 -13.08 7.77
N ASN A 96 -17.66 -13.43 6.49
CA ASN A 96 -18.64 -13.20 5.43
C ASN A 96 -19.82 -14.16 5.50
N ILE A 97 -19.63 -15.37 6.01
CA ILE A 97 -20.74 -16.29 6.30
C ILE A 97 -21.62 -15.72 7.43
N VAL A 98 -21.01 -15.14 8.47
CA VAL A 98 -21.73 -14.55 9.60
C VAL A 98 -22.36 -13.20 9.23
N ASN A 99 -21.69 -12.41 8.37
CA ASN A 99 -22.10 -11.04 7.99
C ASN A 99 -22.16 -10.87 6.46
N PRO A 100 -23.08 -11.53 5.75
CA PRO A 100 -23.11 -11.52 4.29
C PRO A 100 -23.36 -10.14 3.67
N LEU A 101 -24.00 -9.22 4.42
CA LEU A 101 -24.27 -7.84 3.98
C LEU A 101 -23.09 -6.89 4.19
N LYS A 102 -22.04 -7.31 4.90
CA LYS A 102 -20.85 -6.51 5.21
C LYS A 102 -19.61 -7.35 4.90
N PRO A 103 -19.31 -7.60 3.61
CA PRO A 103 -18.18 -8.41 3.24
C PRO A 103 -16.89 -7.77 3.74
N ARG A 104 -15.98 -8.63 4.22
CA ARG A 104 -14.64 -8.28 4.67
C ARG A 104 -13.61 -9.05 3.87
N TYR A 105 -12.51 -8.37 3.64
CA TYR A 105 -11.33 -8.88 2.95
C TYR A 105 -10.12 -8.79 3.88
N LEU A 106 -9.21 -9.72 3.70
CA LEU A 106 -7.86 -9.71 4.28
C LEU A 106 -6.89 -9.35 3.17
N ILE A 107 -5.78 -8.72 3.56
CA ILE A 107 -4.70 -8.36 2.64
C ILE A 107 -3.53 -9.25 2.99
N SER A 108 -3.00 -9.97 2.00
CA SER A 108 -1.70 -10.62 2.13
C SER A 108 -0.70 -9.95 1.21
N LEU A 109 0.51 -9.72 1.71
CA LEU A 109 1.64 -9.23 0.94
C LEU A 109 2.85 -10.11 1.24
N ASN A 110 3.48 -10.66 0.20
CA ASN A 110 4.65 -11.53 0.32
C ASN A 110 4.51 -12.65 1.37
N ARG A 111 3.34 -13.30 1.40
CA ARG A 111 2.97 -14.37 2.36
C ARG A 111 2.80 -13.92 3.82
N GLN A 112 2.80 -12.63 4.10
CA GLN A 112 2.44 -12.06 5.39
C GLN A 112 1.03 -11.47 5.32
N LEU A 113 0.30 -11.49 6.43
CA LEU A 113 -0.97 -10.79 6.56
C LEU A 113 -0.70 -9.35 6.96
N ILE A 114 -1.37 -8.42 6.30
CA ILE A 114 -1.22 -6.98 6.54
C ILE A 114 -2.51 -6.47 7.17
N ASP A 115 -2.45 -6.12 8.46
CA ASP A 115 -3.59 -5.60 9.20
C ASP A 115 -3.58 -4.09 9.35
N ASN A 116 -2.40 -3.47 9.37
CA ASN A 116 -2.18 -2.04 9.55
C ASN A 116 -0.94 -1.54 8.78
N SER A 117 -0.67 -0.24 8.90
CA SER A 117 0.45 0.45 8.27
C SER A 117 1.82 -0.03 8.79
N ASP A 118 1.95 -0.32 10.08
CA ASP A 118 3.20 -0.84 10.66
C ASP A 118 3.57 -2.21 10.05
N ASP A 119 2.62 -3.14 9.94
CA ASP A 119 2.85 -4.46 9.32
C ASP A 119 3.33 -4.31 7.86
N LEU A 120 2.70 -3.39 7.12
CA LEU A 120 3.04 -3.11 5.73
C LEU A 120 4.46 -2.56 5.61
N ILE A 121 4.81 -1.61 6.47
CA ILE A 121 6.11 -0.96 6.48
C ILE A 121 7.19 -1.95 6.90
N GLU A 122 6.96 -2.74 7.94
CA GLU A 122 7.87 -3.80 8.37
C GLU A 122 8.12 -4.84 7.27
N THR A 123 7.07 -5.26 6.56
CA THR A 123 7.18 -6.19 5.42
C THR A 123 8.08 -5.64 4.32
N ILE A 124 8.02 -4.33 4.07
CA ILE A 124 8.86 -3.67 3.07
C ILE A 124 10.30 -3.54 3.58
N TYR A 125 10.51 -3.13 4.84
CA TYR A 125 11.84 -3.00 5.43
C TYR A 125 12.60 -4.31 5.54
N ASN A 126 11.91 -5.43 5.77
CA ASN A 126 12.53 -6.76 5.80
C ASN A 126 13.10 -7.21 4.44
N GLN A 127 12.87 -6.45 3.36
CA GLN A 127 13.35 -6.72 2.01
C GLN A 127 14.35 -5.68 1.49
N LEU A 128 14.55 -4.58 2.24
CA LEU A 128 15.58 -3.57 2.01
C LEU A 128 16.91 -4.03 2.61
#